data_AF-K0Z5F5-F1
#
_entry.id   AF-K0Z5F5-F1
#
_cell.length_a   1.000
_cell.length_b   1.000
_cell.length_c   1.000
_cell.angle_alpha   90.00
_cell.angle_beta   90.00
_cell.angle_gamma   90.00
#
_symmetry.space_group_name_H-M   'P 1'
#
loop_
_entity.id
_entity.type
_entity.pdbx_description
1 polymer ?
#
loop_
_entity_poly.entity_id
_entity_poly.type
_entity_poly.pdbx_seq_one_letter_code
_entity_poly.pdbx_strand_id
1 'polypeptide(L)'
;MAATTGYRTMYPAVLPPGTEHVDAVFSASSTHSLRGTIVLGAMAASLLADFQIRVSGKSDLRGDTGSILSLPSGLAIDRLAVPAYLRLNCLTGAYAPLWEELTETEWTPEVPVRTTKDRWHTENLLNAAVAIALGVGIEDLVMIYRTQFPVLYQRDKTDLVDRNGRGVPKDITKTHTKAATADGDEPLSVEERTWAHPQSGVEYVFEYPFTPLDREADLRDCYQEISEQLDSQE
;
A
#
# COMPACT_ATOMS: atom_id res chain seq x y z
N MET A 1 -10.89 -17.82 -0.10
CA MET A 1 -10.11 -18.16 -1.31
C MET A 1 -9.24 -16.98 -1.72
N ALA A 2 -7.93 -17.20 -1.78
CA ALA A 2 -6.90 -16.30 -2.25
C ALA A 2 -6.99 -16.11 -3.77
N ALA A 3 -7.13 -14.86 -4.22
CA ALA A 3 -7.16 -14.53 -5.64
C ALA A 3 -5.74 -14.47 -6.22
N THR A 4 -5.24 -15.58 -6.76
CA THR A 4 -3.86 -15.70 -7.27
C THR A 4 -3.63 -15.00 -8.62
N THR A 5 -4.69 -14.61 -9.31
CA THR A 5 -4.66 -13.84 -10.58
C THR A 5 -5.25 -12.45 -10.46
N GLY A 6 -5.72 -12.06 -9.27
CA GLY A 6 -6.35 -10.76 -9.01
C GLY A 6 -5.36 -9.64 -8.76
N TYR A 7 -5.88 -8.48 -8.35
CA TYR A 7 -5.12 -7.26 -8.02
C TYR A 7 -4.00 -7.54 -6.99
N ARG A 8 -4.36 -8.13 -5.84
CA ARG A 8 -3.46 -8.63 -4.80
C ARG A 8 -4.00 -9.98 -4.30
N THR A 9 -3.14 -10.83 -3.74
CA THR A 9 -3.54 -12.11 -3.16
C THR A 9 -3.72 -12.01 -1.65
N MET A 10 -2.92 -11.16 -0.99
CA MET A 10 -3.03 -10.89 0.45
C MET A 10 -3.46 -9.44 0.73
N TYR A 11 -4.29 -9.29 1.75
CA TYR A 11 -4.78 -8.00 2.24
C TYR A 11 -4.69 -7.97 3.78
N PRO A 12 -3.47 -7.93 4.34
CA PRO A 12 -3.30 -7.97 5.79
C PRO A 12 -3.79 -6.67 6.43
N ALA A 13 -4.50 -6.80 7.53
CA ALA A 13 -4.95 -5.68 8.34
C ALA A 13 -4.70 -5.96 9.83
N VAL A 14 -4.52 -4.89 10.60
CA VAL A 14 -4.38 -5.00 12.06
C VAL A 14 -5.75 -5.11 12.72
N LEU A 15 -5.97 -6.23 13.42
CA LEU A 15 -7.18 -6.46 14.23
C LEU A 15 -6.95 -5.95 15.67
N PRO A 16 -7.80 -5.06 16.20
CA PRO A 16 -7.75 -4.65 17.60
C PRO A 16 -8.01 -5.81 18.58
N PRO A 17 -7.48 -5.75 19.81
CA PRO A 17 -7.79 -6.71 20.85
C PRO A 17 -9.29 -6.85 21.09
N GLY A 18 -9.76 -8.09 21.28
CA GLY A 18 -11.18 -8.41 21.49
C GLY A 18 -12.01 -8.55 20.22
N THR A 19 -11.41 -8.44 19.03
CA THR A 19 -12.10 -8.70 17.76
C THR A 19 -12.35 -10.20 17.59
N GLU A 20 -13.58 -10.58 17.26
CA GLU A 20 -13.94 -11.93 16.81
C GLU A 20 -14.16 -11.94 15.29
N HIS A 21 -13.75 -13.01 14.61
CA HIS A 21 -13.98 -13.19 13.18
C HIS A 21 -14.36 -14.64 12.86
N VAL A 22 -14.98 -14.83 11.70
CA VAL A 22 -15.37 -16.16 11.20
C VAL A 22 -14.16 -16.91 10.63
N ASP A 23 -14.28 -18.25 10.45
CA ASP A 23 -13.18 -19.11 9.93
C ASP A 23 -12.63 -18.65 8.56
N ALA A 24 -13.44 -17.96 7.74
CA ALA A 24 -12.99 -17.47 6.45
C ALA A 24 -11.94 -16.34 6.53
N VAL A 25 -11.77 -15.73 7.72
CA VAL A 25 -10.71 -14.77 8.03
C VAL A 25 -9.66 -15.48 8.87
N PHE A 26 -8.38 -15.31 8.51
CA PHE A 26 -7.26 -15.90 9.23
C PHE A 26 -6.43 -14.80 9.88
N SER A 27 -6.11 -14.99 11.16
CA SER A 27 -5.24 -14.11 11.94
C SER A 27 -3.96 -14.83 12.32
N ALA A 28 -2.86 -14.09 12.36
CA ALA A 28 -1.59 -14.55 12.90
C ALA A 28 -0.98 -13.46 13.78
N SER A 29 -0.23 -13.85 14.80
CA SER A 29 0.50 -12.94 15.68
C SER A 29 1.80 -13.57 16.13
N SER A 30 2.77 -12.73 16.51
CA SER A 30 3.98 -13.17 17.18
C SER A 30 3.70 -13.46 18.65
N THR A 31 4.17 -14.61 19.13
CA THR A 31 4.11 -14.97 20.55
C THR A 31 5.17 -14.28 21.40
N HIS A 32 6.11 -13.56 20.76
CA HIS A 32 7.26 -12.96 21.44
C HIS A 32 7.14 -11.46 21.65
N SER A 33 6.54 -10.73 20.71
CA SER A 33 6.46 -9.28 20.78
C SER A 33 5.38 -8.70 19.87
N LEU A 34 4.80 -7.56 20.28
CA LEU A 34 3.87 -6.79 19.47
C LEU A 34 4.52 -6.31 18.17
N ARG A 35 5.78 -5.86 18.24
CA ARG A 35 6.58 -5.48 17.07
C ARG A 35 6.68 -6.61 16.05
N GLY A 36 6.92 -7.85 16.50
CA GLY A 36 6.97 -9.01 15.59
C GLY A 36 5.66 -9.26 14.84
N THR A 37 4.51 -9.01 15.48
CA THR A 37 3.20 -9.07 14.81
C THR A 37 3.08 -8.02 13.70
N ILE A 38 3.57 -6.80 13.94
CA ILE A 38 3.54 -5.72 12.95
C ILE A 38 4.54 -5.95 11.82
N VAL A 39 5.72 -6.51 12.11
CA VAL A 39 6.67 -6.95 11.07
C VAL A 39 6.06 -8.04 10.18
N LEU A 40 5.36 -9.02 10.76
CA LEU A 40 4.62 -10.03 10.00
C LEU A 40 3.55 -9.38 9.10
N GLY A 41 2.78 -8.42 9.62
CA GLY A 41 1.78 -7.68 8.85
C GLY A 41 2.40 -6.88 7.70
N ALA A 42 3.50 -6.17 7.95
CA ALA A 42 4.25 -5.42 6.94
C ALA A 42 4.80 -6.35 5.86
N MET A 43 5.41 -7.46 6.25
CA MET A 43 5.88 -8.48 5.31
C MET A 43 4.72 -9.01 4.46
N ALA A 44 3.62 -9.42 5.06
CA ALA A 44 2.44 -9.92 4.35
C ALA A 44 1.82 -8.87 3.40
N ALA A 45 2.04 -7.58 3.65
CA ALA A 45 1.55 -6.49 2.82
C ALA A 45 2.45 -6.23 1.60
N SER A 46 3.66 -6.78 1.58
CA SER A 46 4.63 -6.59 0.49
C SER A 46 4.28 -7.38 -0.77
N LEU A 47 4.73 -6.89 -1.91
CA LEU A 47 4.68 -7.56 -3.21
C LEU A 47 5.51 -8.84 -3.22
N LEU A 48 6.63 -8.89 -2.48
CA LEU A 48 7.47 -10.08 -2.40
C LEU A 48 6.75 -11.22 -1.69
N ALA A 49 6.08 -10.94 -0.56
CA ALA A 49 5.27 -11.94 0.12
C ALA A 49 4.06 -12.37 -0.74
N ASP A 50 3.35 -11.42 -1.36
CA ASP A 50 2.22 -11.73 -2.24
C ASP A 50 2.65 -12.60 -3.43
N PHE A 51 3.81 -12.30 -4.03
CA PHE A 51 4.41 -13.10 -5.09
C PHE A 51 4.74 -14.53 -4.61
N GLN A 52 5.35 -14.67 -3.44
CA GLN A 52 5.65 -15.98 -2.86
C GLN A 52 4.38 -16.83 -2.69
N ILE A 53 3.30 -16.21 -2.21
CA ILE A 53 2.00 -16.89 -2.06
C ILE A 53 1.41 -17.26 -3.43
N ARG A 54 1.47 -16.38 -4.43
CA ARG A 54 0.98 -16.69 -5.79
C ARG A 54 1.69 -17.90 -6.40
N VAL A 55 3.02 -17.95 -6.30
CA VAL A 55 3.80 -19.07 -6.85
C VAL A 55 3.53 -20.37 -6.09
N SER A 56 3.20 -20.31 -4.80
CA SER A 56 2.81 -21.50 -4.03
C SER A 56 1.50 -22.15 -4.50
N GLY A 57 0.67 -21.43 -5.28
CA GLY A 57 -0.59 -21.94 -5.82
C GLY A 57 -1.69 -22.20 -4.77
N LYS A 58 -1.50 -21.74 -3.52
CA LYS A 58 -2.44 -21.96 -2.43
C LYS A 58 -3.74 -21.17 -2.63
N SER A 59 -4.87 -21.87 -2.56
CA SER A 59 -6.20 -21.27 -2.64
C SER A 59 -6.69 -20.73 -1.32
N ASP A 60 -6.18 -21.20 -0.18
CA ASP A 60 -6.59 -20.77 1.15
C ASP A 60 -5.36 -20.55 2.03
N LEU A 61 -5.32 -19.39 2.69
CA LEU A 61 -4.18 -18.94 3.47
C LEU A 61 -4.34 -19.40 4.93
N ARG A 62 -3.87 -20.61 5.23
CA ARG A 62 -3.93 -21.22 6.58
C ARG A 62 -2.59 -21.07 7.32
N GLY A 63 -2.46 -21.68 8.50
CA GLY A 63 -1.25 -21.56 9.33
C GLY A 63 0.06 -21.97 8.62
N ASP A 64 -0.01 -22.93 7.70
CA ASP A 64 1.11 -23.36 6.84
C ASP A 64 1.55 -22.29 5.81
N THR A 65 0.72 -21.26 5.59
CA THR A 65 1.08 -20.07 4.81
C THR A 65 1.96 -19.15 5.62
N GLY A 66 1.69 -19.01 6.93
CA GLY A 66 2.56 -18.26 7.83
C GLY A 66 3.97 -18.86 7.91
N SER A 67 4.11 -20.18 7.87
CA SER A 67 5.42 -20.85 7.96
C SER A 67 6.32 -20.67 6.75
N ILE A 68 5.80 -20.22 5.61
CA ILE A 68 6.62 -19.97 4.42
C ILE A 68 7.07 -18.51 4.32
N LEU A 69 6.42 -17.58 5.03
CA LEU A 69 6.80 -16.17 5.00
C LEU A 69 8.09 -15.94 5.77
N SER A 70 9.08 -15.36 5.09
CA SER A 70 10.30 -14.87 5.75
C SER A 70 9.94 -13.69 6.66
N LEU A 71 10.49 -13.64 7.87
CA LEU A 71 10.37 -12.48 8.75
C LEU A 71 11.70 -11.71 8.72
N PRO A 72 11.85 -10.74 7.80
CA PRO A 72 13.07 -9.95 7.75
C PRO A 72 13.22 -9.12 9.02
N SER A 73 14.47 -8.84 9.38
CA SER A 73 14.85 -7.99 10.50
C SER A 73 15.92 -7.00 10.04
N GLY A 74 16.03 -5.86 10.72
CA GLY A 74 17.06 -4.86 10.43
C GLY A 74 16.47 -3.44 10.36
N LEU A 75 17.36 -2.46 10.23
CA LEU A 75 16.99 -1.04 10.30
C LEU A 75 15.93 -0.63 9.26
N ALA A 76 16.01 -1.17 8.04
CA ALA A 76 15.00 -0.92 7.01
C ALA A 76 13.59 -1.36 7.44
N ILE A 77 13.49 -2.51 8.10
CA ILE A 77 12.21 -3.02 8.61
C ILE A 77 11.75 -2.15 9.78
N ASP A 78 12.61 -1.96 10.76
CA ASP A 78 12.25 -1.35 12.04
C ASP A 78 11.91 0.13 11.90
N ARG A 79 12.62 0.87 11.05
CA ARG A 79 12.46 2.33 10.91
C ARG A 79 11.56 2.76 9.76
N LEU A 80 11.34 1.90 8.76
CA LEU A 80 10.63 2.28 7.55
C LEU A 80 9.39 1.40 7.33
N ALA A 81 9.56 0.08 7.19
CA ALA A 81 8.43 -0.81 6.89
C ALA A 81 7.38 -0.83 8.02
N VAL A 82 7.81 -0.89 9.28
CA VAL A 82 6.91 -0.90 10.46
C VAL A 82 6.10 0.39 10.55
N PRO A 83 6.71 1.61 10.58
CA PRO A 83 5.93 2.84 10.58
C PRO A 83 5.03 3.00 9.35
N ALA A 84 5.50 2.62 8.15
CA ALA A 84 4.69 2.66 6.94
C ALA A 84 3.43 1.79 7.06
N TYR A 85 3.59 0.55 7.53
CA TYR A 85 2.48 -0.37 7.73
C TYR A 85 1.49 0.14 8.80
N LEU A 86 1.99 0.70 9.89
CA LEU A 86 1.15 1.32 10.91
C LEU A 86 0.38 2.52 10.35
N ARG A 87 1.01 3.42 9.59
CA ARG A 87 0.31 4.57 8.97
C ARG A 87 -0.79 4.15 7.99
N LEU A 88 -0.65 2.98 7.34
CA LEU A 88 -1.66 2.41 6.46
C LEU A 88 -2.87 1.82 7.21
N ASN A 89 -2.69 1.41 8.48
CA ASN A 89 -3.68 0.67 9.30
C ASN A 89 -4.27 1.47 10.48
N CYS A 90 -3.50 2.34 11.12
CA CYS A 90 -3.88 3.11 12.31
C CYS A 90 -4.76 4.32 11.94
N LEU A 91 -5.91 4.05 11.31
CA LEU A 91 -6.75 5.05 10.64
C LEU A 91 -7.57 5.95 11.59
N THR A 92 -7.76 5.51 12.84
CA THR A 92 -8.58 6.19 13.85
C THR A 92 -7.89 6.18 15.21
N GLY A 93 -8.36 7.02 16.13
CA GLY A 93 -7.80 7.11 17.49
C GLY A 93 -7.92 5.83 18.30
N ALA A 94 -8.74 4.87 17.88
CA ALA A 94 -8.79 3.53 18.47
C ALA A 94 -7.45 2.78 18.35
N TYR A 95 -6.59 3.16 17.40
CA TYR A 95 -5.26 2.59 17.20
C TYR A 95 -4.15 3.35 17.93
N ALA A 96 -4.48 4.43 18.67
CA ALA A 96 -3.48 5.25 19.35
C ALA A 96 -2.57 4.44 20.29
N PRO A 97 -3.07 3.50 21.13
CA PRO A 97 -2.19 2.72 22.00
C PRO A 97 -1.15 1.90 21.24
N LEU A 98 -1.53 1.27 20.12
CA LEU A 98 -0.62 0.49 19.28
C LEU A 98 0.43 1.38 18.61
N TRP A 99 0.01 2.54 18.11
CA TRP A 99 0.89 3.49 17.45
C TRP A 99 1.94 4.04 18.41
N GLU A 100 1.50 4.53 19.57
CA GLU A 100 2.36 5.12 20.59
C GLU A 100 3.35 4.12 21.17
N GLU A 101 2.92 2.87 21.41
CA GLU A 101 3.80 1.81 21.91
C GLU A 101 4.94 1.47 20.94
N LEU A 102 4.69 1.46 19.64
CA LEU A 102 5.66 0.98 18.65
C LEU A 102 6.50 2.07 18.01
N THR A 103 5.99 3.30 17.97
CA THR A 103 6.66 4.45 17.34
C THR A 103 7.21 5.45 18.34
N GLU A 104 6.79 5.37 19.61
CA GLU A 104 7.14 6.35 20.67
C GLU A 104 6.71 7.79 20.33
N THR A 105 5.71 7.94 19.45
CA THR A 105 5.13 9.23 19.06
C THR A 105 3.62 9.24 19.30
N GLU A 106 3.07 10.41 19.64
CA GLU A 106 1.62 10.58 19.85
C GLU A 106 0.83 10.28 18.57
N TRP A 107 -0.29 9.57 18.69
CA TRP A 107 -1.20 9.42 17.56
C TRP A 107 -1.99 10.71 17.35
N THR A 108 -1.96 11.24 16.13
CA THR A 108 -2.79 12.39 15.73
C THR A 108 -3.62 12.07 14.49
N PRO A 109 -4.68 12.84 14.19
CA PRO A 109 -5.44 12.66 12.96
C PRO A 109 -4.58 12.72 11.68
N GLU A 110 -3.37 13.29 11.70
CA GLU A 110 -2.44 13.40 10.58
C GLU A 110 -1.57 12.17 10.36
N VAL A 111 -1.48 11.27 11.35
CA VAL A 111 -0.70 10.01 11.27
C VAL A 111 -1.11 9.14 10.08
N PRO A 112 -2.40 8.77 9.92
CA PRO A 112 -2.78 7.86 8.85
C PRO A 112 -2.73 8.52 7.48
N VAL A 113 -2.21 7.79 6.51
CA VAL A 113 -2.21 8.20 5.10
C VAL A 113 -3.57 7.92 4.47
N ARG A 114 -4.27 9.00 4.07
CA ARG A 114 -5.66 8.93 3.58
C ARG A 114 -5.80 9.19 2.09
N THR A 115 -4.94 10.02 1.50
CA THR A 115 -5.00 10.29 0.07
C THR A 115 -4.53 9.07 -0.71
N THR A 116 -5.01 8.90 -1.93
CA THR A 116 -4.58 7.79 -2.80
C THR A 116 -3.09 7.86 -3.05
N LYS A 117 -2.55 9.06 -3.31
CA LYS A 117 -1.12 9.30 -3.55
C LYS A 117 -0.26 8.91 -2.34
N ASP A 118 -0.59 9.37 -1.14
CA ASP A 118 0.24 9.12 0.04
C ASP A 118 0.21 7.64 0.45
N ARG A 119 -0.96 7.00 0.34
CA ARG A 119 -1.09 5.56 0.58
C ARG A 119 -0.24 4.75 -0.39
N TRP A 120 -0.33 5.09 -1.66
CA TRP A 120 0.39 4.43 -2.74
C TRP A 120 1.92 4.55 -2.58
N HIS A 121 2.41 5.74 -2.21
CA HIS A 121 3.82 5.97 -1.93
C HIS A 121 4.27 5.21 -0.67
N THR A 122 3.46 5.24 0.39
CA THR A 122 3.73 4.48 1.63
C THR A 122 3.80 2.96 1.38
N GLU A 123 2.97 2.44 0.48
CA GLU A 123 3.05 1.06 0.03
C GLU A 123 4.37 0.77 -0.70
N ASN A 124 4.84 1.65 -1.58
CA ASN A 124 6.12 1.49 -2.28
C ASN A 124 7.32 1.58 -1.33
N LEU A 125 7.30 2.51 -0.38
CA LEU A 125 8.32 2.62 0.67
C LEU A 125 8.41 1.33 1.49
N LEU A 126 7.26 0.75 1.86
CA LEU A 126 7.22 -0.55 2.53
C LEU A 126 7.80 -1.66 1.64
N ASN A 127 7.46 -1.70 0.35
CA ASN A 127 7.98 -2.70 -0.58
C ASN A 127 9.50 -2.60 -0.77
N ALA A 128 10.03 -1.39 -0.92
CA ALA A 128 11.46 -1.13 -1.03
C ALA A 128 12.20 -1.55 0.25
N ALA A 129 11.69 -1.17 1.43
CA ALA A 129 12.26 -1.56 2.71
C ALA A 129 12.32 -3.09 2.90
N VAL A 130 11.25 -3.80 2.52
CA VAL A 130 11.22 -5.27 2.56
C VAL A 130 12.20 -5.89 1.55
N ALA A 131 12.30 -5.34 0.35
CA ALA A 131 13.24 -5.83 -0.66
C ALA A 131 14.70 -5.69 -0.20
N ILE A 132 15.07 -4.53 0.33
CA ILE A 132 16.41 -4.28 0.90
C ILE A 132 16.70 -5.28 2.03
N ALA A 133 15.77 -5.47 2.96
CA ALA A 133 15.97 -6.37 4.09
C ALA A 133 16.09 -7.85 3.67
N LEU A 134 15.53 -8.23 2.52
CA LEU A 134 15.64 -9.59 1.96
C LEU A 134 16.80 -9.72 0.95
N GLY A 135 17.55 -8.65 0.69
CA GLY A 135 18.64 -8.65 -0.30
C GLY A 135 18.14 -8.77 -1.75
N VAL A 136 16.91 -8.37 -2.04
CA VAL A 136 16.33 -8.37 -3.39
C VAL A 136 16.63 -7.03 -4.05
N GLY A 137 17.28 -7.05 -5.21
CA GLY A 137 17.62 -5.85 -5.96
C GLY A 137 16.38 -5.12 -6.51
N ILE A 138 16.48 -3.81 -6.67
CA ILE A 138 15.37 -2.97 -7.13
C ILE A 138 14.81 -3.40 -8.50
N GLU A 139 15.67 -3.76 -9.45
CA GLU A 139 15.20 -4.19 -10.78
C GLU A 139 14.47 -5.54 -10.73
N ASP A 140 14.83 -6.44 -9.80
CA ASP A 140 14.09 -7.68 -9.58
C ASP A 140 12.72 -7.40 -8.95
N LEU A 141 12.64 -6.49 -7.98
CA LEU A 141 11.36 -6.05 -7.40
C LEU A 141 10.44 -5.44 -8.46
N VAL A 142 10.96 -4.55 -9.30
CA VAL A 142 10.22 -3.94 -10.41
C VAL A 142 9.80 -5.00 -11.44
N MET A 143 10.67 -5.95 -11.76
CA MET A 143 10.34 -7.06 -12.65
C MET A 143 9.20 -7.94 -12.09
N ILE A 144 9.25 -8.26 -10.79
CA ILE A 144 8.20 -9.01 -10.09
C ILE A 144 6.88 -8.25 -10.17
N TYR A 145 6.87 -6.96 -9.81
CA TYR A 145 5.71 -6.09 -9.94
C TYR A 145 5.10 -6.15 -11.35
N ARG A 146 5.91 -5.90 -12.38
CA ARG A 146 5.47 -5.81 -13.77
C ARG A 146 4.91 -7.13 -14.31
N THR A 147 5.51 -8.25 -13.94
CA THR A 147 5.21 -9.56 -14.56
C THR A 147 4.22 -10.40 -13.76
N GLN A 148 4.24 -10.30 -12.43
CA GLN A 148 3.46 -11.17 -11.55
C GLN A 148 2.15 -10.51 -11.07
N PHE A 149 2.02 -9.20 -11.27
CA PHE A 149 0.84 -8.42 -10.86
C PHE A 149 0.20 -7.68 -12.05
N PRO A 150 -0.19 -8.38 -13.14
CA PRO A 150 -0.68 -7.73 -14.36
C PRO A 150 -1.94 -6.88 -14.14
N VAL A 151 -2.82 -7.26 -13.21
CA VAL A 151 -4.03 -6.49 -12.88
C VAL A 151 -3.67 -5.17 -12.17
N LEU A 152 -2.76 -5.23 -11.19
CA LEU A 152 -2.25 -4.04 -10.50
C LEU A 152 -1.49 -3.13 -11.49
N TYR A 153 -0.60 -3.71 -12.29
CA TYR A 153 0.17 -3.00 -13.32
C TYR A 153 -0.72 -2.24 -14.29
N GLN A 154 -1.78 -2.90 -14.79
CA GLN A 154 -2.74 -2.25 -15.69
C GLN A 154 -3.56 -1.17 -14.98
N ARG A 155 -3.90 -1.39 -13.70
CA ARG A 155 -4.65 -0.41 -12.92
C ARG A 155 -3.85 0.86 -12.69
N ASP A 156 -2.59 0.75 -12.26
CA ASP A 156 -1.69 1.88 -12.01
C ASP A 156 -1.47 2.75 -13.27
N LYS A 157 -1.57 2.18 -14.48
CA LYS A 157 -1.54 2.94 -15.75
C LYS A 157 -2.77 3.77 -16.05
N THR A 158 -3.90 3.44 -15.44
CA THR A 158 -5.22 4.06 -15.76
C THR A 158 -5.79 4.88 -14.62
N ASP A 159 -5.35 4.63 -13.40
CA ASP A 159 -5.74 5.43 -12.24
C ASP A 159 -5.03 6.77 -12.32
N LEU A 160 -5.80 7.84 -12.10
CA LEU A 160 -5.28 9.20 -12.00
C LEU A 160 -5.49 9.70 -10.59
N VAL A 161 -4.59 10.55 -10.13
CA VAL A 161 -4.81 11.38 -8.93
C VAL A 161 -4.94 12.83 -9.33
N ASP A 162 -5.70 13.57 -8.53
CA ASP A 162 -5.82 15.01 -8.65
C ASP A 162 -4.65 15.72 -7.94
N ARG A 163 -4.57 17.05 -8.03
CA ARG A 163 -3.49 17.82 -7.40
C ARG A 163 -3.40 17.67 -5.87
N ASN A 164 -4.50 17.27 -5.24
CA ASN A 164 -4.60 17.05 -3.80
C ASN A 164 -4.29 15.59 -3.42
N GLY A 165 -3.85 14.77 -4.38
CA GLY A 165 -3.50 13.37 -4.17
C GLY A 165 -4.71 12.42 -4.08
N ARG A 166 -5.93 12.89 -4.37
CA ARG A 166 -7.16 12.09 -4.33
C ARG A 166 -7.30 11.29 -5.62
N GLY A 167 -7.63 10.00 -5.51
CA GLY A 167 -7.91 9.17 -6.68
C GLY A 167 -9.14 9.67 -7.42
N VAL A 168 -8.99 9.94 -8.71
CA VAL A 168 -10.05 10.44 -9.58
C VAL A 168 -11.03 9.30 -9.90
N PRO A 169 -12.35 9.48 -9.70
CA PRO A 169 -13.36 8.48 -10.03
C PRO A 169 -13.32 8.07 -11.50
N LYS A 170 -13.60 6.78 -11.78
CA LYS A 170 -13.51 6.21 -13.13
C LYS A 170 -14.38 6.93 -14.17
N ASP A 171 -15.54 7.44 -13.76
CA ASP A 171 -16.42 8.20 -14.64
C ASP A 171 -15.77 9.53 -15.07
N ILE A 172 -15.14 10.25 -14.13
CA ILE A 172 -14.39 11.47 -14.41
C ILE A 172 -13.16 11.15 -15.26
N THR A 173 -12.38 10.12 -14.92
CA THR A 173 -11.21 9.69 -15.71
C THR A 173 -11.59 9.39 -17.15
N LYS A 174 -12.71 8.69 -17.37
CA LYS A 174 -13.19 8.33 -18.72
C LYS A 174 -13.60 9.57 -19.52
N THR A 175 -14.29 10.53 -18.89
CA THR A 175 -14.66 11.80 -19.52
C THR A 175 -13.40 12.63 -19.84
N HIS A 176 -12.46 12.69 -18.89
CA HIS A 176 -11.17 13.35 -19.05
C HIS A 176 -10.38 12.79 -20.23
N THR A 177 -10.18 11.47 -20.31
CA THR A 177 -9.42 10.85 -21.41
C THR A 177 -10.04 11.10 -22.78
N LYS A 178 -11.38 11.21 -22.86
CA LYS A 178 -12.07 11.57 -24.11
C LYS A 178 -11.90 13.04 -24.48
N ALA A 179 -11.80 13.92 -23.49
CA ALA A 179 -11.70 15.36 -23.68
C ALA A 179 -10.24 15.82 -23.88
N ALA A 180 -9.26 15.12 -23.30
CA ALA A 180 -7.83 15.42 -23.40
C ALA A 180 -7.23 15.28 -24.81
N THR A 181 -8.00 14.77 -25.78
CA THR A 181 -7.66 14.82 -27.21
C THR A 181 -7.98 16.17 -27.85
N ALA A 182 -8.64 17.08 -27.14
CA ALA A 182 -8.89 18.45 -27.55
C ALA A 182 -7.88 19.39 -26.86
N ASP A 183 -7.42 20.43 -27.57
CA ASP A 183 -6.43 21.40 -27.07
C ASP A 183 -6.88 22.05 -25.74
N GLY A 184 -6.12 21.82 -24.66
CA GLY A 184 -6.29 22.47 -23.36
C GLY A 184 -5.74 21.66 -22.18
N ASP A 185 -5.10 22.33 -21.22
CA ASP A 185 -4.54 21.70 -20.01
C ASP A 185 -5.63 21.23 -19.01
N GLU A 186 -6.83 21.79 -19.09
CA GLU A 186 -7.96 21.53 -18.19
C GLU A 186 -9.27 21.34 -18.98
N PRO A 187 -9.45 20.20 -19.66
CA PRO A 187 -10.51 20.04 -20.65
C PRO A 187 -11.93 19.87 -20.07
N LEU A 188 -12.08 19.64 -18.76
CA LEU A 188 -13.38 19.44 -18.11
C LEU A 188 -13.80 20.63 -17.25
N SER A 189 -15.09 20.97 -17.34
CA SER A 189 -15.72 21.95 -16.44
C SER A 189 -15.75 21.49 -14.97
N VAL A 190 -16.04 22.42 -14.06
CA VAL A 190 -16.18 22.10 -12.62
C VAL A 190 -17.30 21.09 -12.39
N GLU A 191 -18.43 21.21 -13.09
CA GLU A 191 -19.56 20.28 -13.00
C GLU A 191 -19.15 18.86 -13.41
N GLU A 192 -18.41 18.71 -14.51
CA GLU A 192 -17.91 17.42 -14.99
C GLU A 192 -16.83 16.80 -14.10
N ARG A 193 -16.19 17.61 -13.25
CA ARG A 193 -15.23 17.16 -12.22
C ARG A 193 -15.84 17.07 -10.82
N THR A 194 -17.15 17.31 -10.70
CA THR A 194 -17.87 17.15 -9.44
C THR A 194 -18.46 15.75 -9.37
N TRP A 195 -18.23 15.07 -8.26
CA TRP A 195 -18.68 13.70 -8.06
C TRP A 195 -19.20 13.51 -6.63
N ALA A 196 -20.42 12.97 -6.53
CA ALA A 196 -21.03 12.60 -5.26
C ALA A 196 -20.63 11.17 -4.89
N HIS A 197 -20.07 10.99 -3.69
CA HIS A 197 -19.67 9.67 -3.23
C HIS A 197 -20.90 8.77 -3.00
N PRO A 198 -20.96 7.56 -3.60
CA PRO A 198 -22.19 6.76 -3.70
C PRO A 198 -22.74 6.29 -2.35
N GLN A 199 -21.88 6.18 -1.33
CA GLN A 199 -22.30 5.73 0.00
C GLN A 199 -22.59 6.87 0.98
N SER A 200 -21.90 8.01 0.85
CA SER A 200 -22.00 9.10 1.83
C SER A 200 -22.80 10.29 1.32
N GLY A 201 -23.02 10.39 0.00
CA GLY A 201 -23.66 11.53 -0.64
C GLY A 201 -22.82 12.82 -0.63
N VAL A 202 -21.61 12.79 -0.06
CA VAL A 202 -20.73 13.96 -0.01
C VAL A 202 -20.21 14.25 -1.42
N GLU A 203 -20.35 15.50 -1.84
CA GLU A 203 -19.86 15.97 -3.12
C GLU A 203 -18.39 16.39 -3.02
N TYR A 204 -17.62 16.01 -4.04
CA TYR A 204 -16.22 16.36 -4.18
C TYR A 204 -15.97 16.96 -5.57
N VAL A 205 -15.29 18.10 -5.59
CA VAL A 205 -14.72 18.67 -6.83
C VAL A 205 -13.26 18.20 -6.93
N PHE A 206 -12.89 17.53 -8.02
CA PHE A 206 -11.54 17.03 -8.28
C PHE A 206 -10.71 18.02 -9.06
N GLU A 207 -9.48 18.32 -8.64
CA GLU A 207 -8.71 19.47 -9.14
C GLU A 207 -7.51 19.08 -10.02
N TYR A 208 -7.34 19.78 -11.13
CA TYR A 208 -6.21 19.57 -12.04
C TYR A 208 -4.84 19.95 -11.42
N PRO A 209 -3.73 19.34 -11.89
CA PRO A 209 -3.67 18.35 -12.97
C PRO A 209 -4.15 16.96 -12.53
N PHE A 210 -4.68 16.18 -13.48
CA PHE A 210 -4.94 14.75 -13.27
C PHE A 210 -3.74 13.95 -13.77
N THR A 211 -2.98 13.39 -12.84
CA THR A 211 -1.69 12.76 -13.14
C THR A 211 -1.71 11.27 -12.80
N PRO A 212 -1.14 10.39 -13.66
CA PRO A 212 -0.87 9.02 -13.25
C PRO A 212 0.22 8.99 -12.18
N LEU A 213 0.29 7.89 -11.43
CA LEU A 213 1.39 7.60 -10.51
C LEU A 213 2.30 6.53 -11.14
N ASP A 214 3.61 6.77 -11.18
CA ASP A 214 4.58 5.82 -11.76
C ASP A 214 5.23 4.95 -10.69
N ARG A 215 4.70 3.72 -10.54
CA ARG A 215 5.15 2.80 -9.48
C ARG A 215 6.60 2.40 -9.65
N GLU A 216 7.05 2.25 -10.89
CA GLU A 216 8.41 1.81 -11.13
C GLU A 216 9.43 2.90 -10.77
N ALA A 217 9.10 4.16 -11.06
CA ALA A 217 9.92 5.29 -10.65
C ALA A 217 9.93 5.45 -9.12
N ASP A 218 8.75 5.50 -8.49
CA ASP A 218 8.66 5.71 -7.03
C ASP A 218 9.25 4.56 -6.21
N LEU A 219 9.15 3.31 -6.69
CA LEU A 219 9.88 2.18 -6.08
C LEU A 219 11.39 2.37 -6.14
N ARG A 220 11.93 2.86 -7.27
CA ARG A 220 13.37 3.13 -7.41
C ARG A 220 13.81 4.26 -6.50
N ASP A 221 13.05 5.34 -6.45
CA ASP A 221 13.32 6.49 -5.58
C ASP A 221 13.32 6.06 -4.11
N CYS A 222 12.27 5.36 -3.66
CA CYS A 222 12.20 4.82 -2.30
C CYS A 222 13.38 3.90 -1.99
N TYR A 223 13.72 2.99 -2.91
CA TYR A 223 14.83 2.06 -2.68
C TYR A 223 16.15 2.79 -2.54
N GLN A 224 16.44 3.75 -3.41
CA GLN A 224 17.65 4.57 -3.36
C GLN A 224 17.72 5.37 -2.05
N GLU A 225 16.67 6.10 -1.69
CA GLU A 225 16.63 6.90 -0.46
C GLU A 225 16.88 6.04 0.79
N ILE A 226 16.29 4.85 0.84
CA ILE A 226 16.48 3.94 1.96
C ILE A 226 17.91 3.42 2.01
N SER A 227 18.48 3.01 0.87
CA SER A 227 19.88 2.57 0.81
C SER A 227 20.83 3.66 1.30
N GLU A 228 20.67 4.90 0.85
CA GLU A 228 21.49 6.05 1.29
C GLU A 228 21.34 6.33 2.80
N GLN A 229 20.12 6.21 3.34
CA GLN A 229 19.87 6.36 4.78
C GLN A 229 20.53 5.26 5.63
N LEU A 230 20.69 4.05 5.10
CA LEU A 230 21.37 2.95 5.78
C LEU A 230 22.89 3.12 5.71
N ASP A 231 23.44 3.47 4.55
CA ASP A 231 24.87 3.68 4.35
C ASP A 231 25.41 4.85 5.19
N SER A 232 24.60 5.89 5.40
CA SER A 232 24.97 7.05 6.25
C SER A 232 24.97 6.78 7.76
N GLN A 233 24.58 5.58 8.18
CA GLN A 233 24.49 5.18 9.59
C GLN A 233 25.46 4.07 9.99
N GLU A 234 26.27 3.59 9.06
CA GLU A 234 27.44 2.73 9.31
C GLU A 234 28.71 3.56 9.58
#